data_AF-A0A829WM61-F1
#
_entry.id   AF-A0A829WM61-F1
#
_cell.length_a   1.000
_cell.length_b   1.000
_cell.length_c   1.000
_cell.angle_alpha   90.00
_cell.angle_beta   90.00
_cell.angle_gamma   90.00
#
_symmetry.space_group_name_H-M   'P 1'
#
loop_
_entity.id
_entity.type
_entity.pdbx_description
1 polymer ?
#
loop_
_entity_poly.entity_id
_entity_poly.type
_entity_poly.pdbx_seq_one_letter_code
_entity_poly.pdbx_strand_id
1 'polypeptide(L)'
;MSKKADRIITSVYLTKEMCGQIDKLADREHISRNEQIRRFIKKGLTVDGYTEDIDFIASIIRQEFTAVYHIGDIKAVVEQQTNRLAKMLMKSGKMDAAAFFLLIKVLMNVAHDGTQDEFDQMLNEAVTLGVDYMQRKDFQINSFLQDTDHLRSFADKL
;
A
#
# COMPACT_ATOMS: atom_id res chain seq x y z
N MET A 1 50.50 28.18 25.99
CA MET A 1 51.41 27.07 25.62
C MET A 1 51.13 26.66 24.18
N SER A 2 52.16 26.54 23.34
CA SER A 2 52.03 26.51 21.87
C SER A 2 51.41 25.21 21.35
N LYS A 3 50.25 25.28 20.67
CA LYS A 3 49.53 24.17 20.00
C LYS A 3 50.34 23.38 18.94
N LYS A 4 51.61 23.71 18.73
CA LYS A 4 52.50 23.00 17.79
C LYS A 4 53.17 21.76 18.38
N ALA A 5 53.14 21.56 19.69
CA ALA A 5 53.93 20.52 20.37
C ALA A 5 53.39 19.08 20.23
N ASP A 6 52.17 18.88 19.72
CA ASP A 6 51.49 17.57 19.72
C ASP A 6 51.13 17.09 18.29
N ARG A 7 52.03 17.31 17.33
CA ARG A 7 51.82 16.90 15.92
C ARG A 7 52.77 15.77 15.56
N ILE A 8 52.22 14.62 15.23
CA ILE A 8 52.95 13.49 14.65
C ILE A 8 52.90 13.61 13.12
N ILE A 9 54.04 13.48 12.46
CA ILE A 9 54.15 13.42 11.00
C ILE A 9 54.29 11.94 10.61
N THR A 10 53.32 11.44 9.85
CA THR A 10 53.29 10.06 9.36
C THR A 10 53.13 10.07 7.85
N SER A 11 53.97 9.32 7.15
CA SER A 11 53.83 9.10 5.71
C SER A 11 52.82 8.01 5.44
N VAL A 12 51.93 8.23 4.48
CA VAL A 12 50.94 7.25 4.01
C VAL A 12 51.08 7.06 2.51
N TYR A 13 50.99 5.81 2.05
CA TYR A 13 50.99 5.50 0.63
C TYR A 13 49.57 5.61 0.08
N LEU A 14 49.39 6.42 -0.95
CA LEU A 14 48.13 6.62 -1.65
C LEU A 14 48.36 6.39 -3.15
N THR A 15 47.37 5.84 -3.85
CA THR A 15 47.45 5.71 -5.30
C THR A 15 47.37 7.08 -5.97
N LYS A 16 47.86 7.18 -7.21
CA LYS A 16 47.79 8.43 -7.99
C LYS A 16 46.35 8.91 -8.17
N GLU A 17 45.42 7.97 -8.33
CA GLU A 17 43.98 8.24 -8.43
C GLU A 17 43.42 8.83 -7.13
N MET A 18 43.73 8.22 -5.97
CA MET A 18 43.28 8.70 -4.66
C MET A 18 43.79 10.13 -4.40
N CYS A 19 45.05 10.41 -4.70
CA CYS A 19 45.60 11.76 -4.59
C CYS A 19 44.82 12.76 -5.44
N GLY A 20 44.53 12.42 -6.70
CA GLY A 20 43.74 13.28 -7.59
C GLY A 20 42.31 13.53 -7.11
N GLN A 21 41.67 12.53 -6.50
CA GLN A 21 40.33 12.71 -5.92
C GLN A 21 40.35 13.59 -4.66
N ILE A 22 41.34 13.39 -3.79
CA ILE A 22 41.51 14.20 -2.57
C ILE A 22 41.79 15.65 -2.95
N ASP A 23 42.60 15.89 -3.98
CA ASP A 23 42.89 17.24 -4.48
C ASP A 23 41.64 17.98 -4.94
N LYS A 24 40.84 17.35 -5.80
CA LYS A 24 39.58 17.95 -6.26
C LYS A 24 38.68 18.36 -5.10
N LEU A 25 38.61 17.53 -4.05
CA LEU A 25 37.81 17.82 -2.86
C LEU A 25 38.44 18.92 -1.98
N ALA A 26 39.76 18.92 -1.85
CA ALA A 26 40.48 19.94 -1.10
C ALA A 26 40.36 21.32 -1.77
N ASP A 27 40.50 21.37 -3.10
CA ASP A 27 40.33 22.57 -3.91
C ASP A 27 38.91 23.13 -3.82
N ARG A 28 37.90 22.26 -3.90
CA ARG A 28 36.48 22.65 -3.78
C ARG A 28 36.16 23.30 -2.43
N GLU A 29 36.77 22.81 -1.37
CA GLU A 29 36.56 23.31 0.00
C GLU A 29 37.58 24.39 0.40
N HIS A 30 38.46 24.80 -0.52
CA HIS A 30 39.55 25.76 -0.31
C HIS A 30 40.46 25.42 0.88
N ILE A 31 40.84 24.15 1.02
CA ILE A 31 41.72 23.66 2.09
C ILE A 31 42.93 22.91 1.50
N SER A 32 43.94 22.66 2.34
CA SER A 32 45.08 21.84 1.93
C SER A 32 44.71 20.35 1.79
N ARG A 33 45.37 19.62 0.88
CA ARG A 33 45.29 18.15 0.77
C ARG A 33 45.44 17.46 2.14
N ASN A 34 46.40 17.88 2.95
CA ASN A 34 46.64 17.32 4.28
C ASN A 34 45.47 17.57 5.24
N GLU A 35 44.76 18.70 5.12
CA GLU A 35 43.56 18.96 5.92
C GLU A 35 42.40 18.06 5.48
N GLN A 36 42.24 17.85 4.17
CA GLN A 36 41.21 16.93 3.67
C GLN A 36 41.49 15.48 4.09
N ILE A 37 42.75 15.03 4.07
CA ILE A 37 43.16 13.71 4.60
C ILE A 37 42.82 13.60 6.10
N ARG A 38 43.13 14.62 6.90
CA ARG A 38 42.75 14.65 8.32
C ARG A 38 41.24 14.55 8.54
N ARG A 39 40.43 15.25 7.73
CA ARG A 39 38.97 15.17 7.79
C ARG A 39 38.47 13.76 7.50
N PHE A 40 39.01 13.08 6.50
CA PHE A 40 38.64 11.70 6.20
C PHE A 40 39.00 10.74 7.33
N ILE A 41 40.22 10.86 7.89
CA ILE A 41 40.63 10.05 9.04
C ILE A 41 39.71 10.30 10.24
N LYS A 42 39.45 11.58 10.57
CA LYS A 42 38.55 11.94 11.66
C LYS A 42 37.14 11.37 11.45
N LYS A 43 36.62 11.47 10.23
CA LYS A 43 35.31 10.91 9.87
C LYS A 43 35.29 9.39 10.00
N GLY A 44 36.34 8.70 9.53
CA GLY A 44 36.51 7.26 9.67
C GLY A 44 36.57 6.80 11.13
N LEU A 45 37.27 7.55 11.99
CA LEU A 45 37.35 7.29 13.43
C LEU A 45 36.03 7.56 14.18
N THR A 46 35.12 8.33 13.59
CA THR A 46 33.78 8.60 14.16
C THR A 46 32.68 7.67 13.64
N VAL A 47 32.97 6.78 12.68
CA VAL A 47 31.95 5.89 12.07
C VAL A 47 31.26 5.01 13.10
N ASP A 48 32.01 4.46 14.07
CA ASP A 48 31.41 3.64 15.14
C ASP A 48 30.40 4.45 15.96
N GLY A 49 30.70 5.72 16.27
CA GLY A 49 29.78 6.63 16.97
C GLY A 49 28.51 6.99 16.18
N TYR A 50 28.57 7.09 14.84
CA TYR A 50 27.37 7.34 14.03
C TYR A 50 26.39 6.16 14.03
N THR A 51 26.91 4.94 14.12
CA THR A 51 26.08 3.73 14.20
C THR A 51 25.34 3.67 15.53
N GLU A 52 26.04 3.99 16.63
CA GLU A 52 25.46 4.11 17.97
C GLU A 52 24.37 5.21 18.05
N ASP A 53 24.60 6.36 17.41
CA ASP A 53 23.61 7.46 17.36
C ASP A 53 22.33 7.07 16.59
N ILE A 54 22.46 6.35 15.47
CA ILE A 54 21.30 5.88 14.69
C ILE A 54 20.46 4.89 15.50
N ASP A 55 21.10 3.95 16.18
CA ASP A 55 20.40 2.97 17.01
C ASP A 55 19.72 3.63 18.22
N PHE A 56 20.36 4.63 18.83
CA PHE A 56 19.78 5.45 19.88
C PHE A 56 18.54 6.22 19.41
N ILE A 57 18.62 6.93 18.28
CA ILE A 57 17.47 7.64 17.69
C ILE A 57 16.34 6.65 17.35
N ALA A 58 16.65 5.51 16.75
CA ALA A 58 15.66 4.49 16.43
C ALA A 58 15.00 3.90 17.69
N SER A 59 15.73 3.77 18.80
CA SER A 59 15.18 3.36 20.09
C SER A 59 14.20 4.39 20.67
N ILE A 60 14.56 5.68 20.64
CA ILE A 60 13.69 6.78 21.09
C ILE A 60 12.41 6.81 20.27
N ILE A 61 12.52 6.73 18.94
CA ILE A 61 11.35 6.74 18.05
C ILE A 61 10.43 5.55 18.38
N ARG A 62 10.97 4.34 18.52
CA ARG A 62 10.15 3.16 18.88
C ARG A 62 9.51 3.29 20.24
N GLN A 63 10.22 3.83 21.22
CA GLN A 63 9.71 4.05 22.57
C GLN A 63 8.57 5.06 22.55
N GLU A 64 8.74 6.21 21.90
CA GLU A 64 7.69 7.22 21.73
C GLU A 64 6.48 6.67 20.97
N PHE A 65 6.71 5.92 19.90
CA PHE A 65 5.62 5.31 19.14
C PHE A 65 4.81 4.31 19.98
N THR A 66 5.49 3.52 20.81
CA THR A 66 4.86 2.51 21.68
C THR A 66 4.21 3.14 22.91
N ALA A 67 4.77 4.23 23.43
CA ALA A 67 4.24 4.96 24.57
C ALA A 67 2.98 5.76 24.22
N VAL A 68 2.94 6.36 23.02
CA VAL A 68 1.81 7.16 22.55
C VAL A 68 0.72 6.30 21.91
N TYR A 69 1.10 5.27 21.15
CA TYR A 69 0.15 4.37 20.50
C TYR A 69 0.30 2.96 21.06
N HIS A 70 -0.62 2.59 21.96
CA HIS A 70 -0.69 1.21 22.41
C HIS A 70 -1.23 0.38 21.25
N ILE A 71 -0.46 -0.60 20.79
CA ILE A 71 -0.85 -1.46 19.67
C ILE A 71 -2.20 -2.15 19.90
N GLY A 72 -2.58 -2.35 21.17
CA GLY A 72 -3.91 -2.81 21.59
C GLY A 72 -5.03 -1.86 21.19
N ASP A 73 -4.83 -0.55 21.29
CA ASP A 73 -5.84 0.46 20.93
C ASP A 73 -6.03 0.52 19.41
N ILE A 74 -4.93 0.46 18.65
CA ILE A 74 -4.99 0.37 17.19
C ILE A 74 -5.76 -0.88 16.77
N LYS A 75 -5.45 -2.03 17.38
CA LYS A 75 -6.15 -3.28 17.12
C LYS A 75 -7.64 -3.19 17.46
N ALA A 76 -7.98 -2.61 18.61
CA ALA A 76 -9.37 -2.44 19.04
C ALA A 76 -10.17 -1.56 18.06
N VAL A 77 -9.59 -0.45 17.59
CA VAL A 77 -10.22 0.43 16.60
C VAL A 77 -10.42 -0.30 15.25
N VAL A 78 -9.39 -1.01 14.77
CA VAL A 78 -9.47 -1.77 13.51
C VAL A 78 -10.52 -2.89 13.61
N GLU A 79 -10.54 -3.64 14.71
CA GLU A 79 -11.52 -4.71 14.95
C GLU A 79 -12.95 -4.15 15.05
N GLN A 80 -13.14 -3.03 15.76
CA GLN A 80 -14.43 -2.36 15.86
C GLN A 80 -14.91 -1.90 14.47
N GLN A 81 -14.04 -1.29 13.67
CA GLN A 81 -14.38 -0.84 12.32
C GLN A 81 -14.71 -2.02 11.40
N THR A 82 -13.90 -3.08 11.44
CA THR A 82 -14.12 -4.32 10.67
C THR A 82 -15.47 -4.94 11.02
N ASN A 83 -15.79 -5.06 12.31
CA ASN A 83 -17.08 -5.58 12.76
C ASN A 83 -18.27 -4.71 12.33
N ARG A 84 -18.10 -3.37 12.35
CA ARG A 84 -19.13 -2.45 11.88
C ARG A 84 -19.35 -2.59 10.37
N LEU A 85 -18.29 -2.68 9.59
CA LEU A 85 -18.36 -2.88 8.13
C LEU A 85 -19.05 -4.20 7.79
N ALA A 86 -18.68 -5.30 8.46
CA ALA A 86 -19.34 -6.60 8.29
C ALA A 86 -20.84 -6.51 8.56
N LYS A 87 -21.27 -5.83 9.64
CA LYS A 87 -22.69 -5.63 9.95
C LYS A 87 -23.43 -4.80 8.90
N MET A 88 -22.79 -3.78 8.32
CA MET A 88 -23.40 -2.98 7.25
C MET A 88 -23.55 -3.80 5.96
N LEU A 89 -22.52 -4.57 5.58
CA LEU A 89 -22.60 -5.47 4.42
C LEU A 89 -23.71 -6.51 4.58
N MET A 90 -23.85 -7.11 5.77
CA MET A 90 -24.96 -8.03 6.04
C MET A 90 -26.35 -7.35 5.91
N LYS A 91 -26.46 -6.08 6.31
CA LYS A 91 -27.72 -5.33 6.14
C LYS A 91 -28.00 -5.06 4.66
N SER A 92 -27.00 -4.68 3.87
CA SER A 92 -27.13 -4.51 2.42
C SER A 92 -27.62 -5.79 1.77
N GLY A 93 -26.94 -6.91 2.00
CA GLY A 93 -27.32 -8.20 1.42
C GLY A 93 -28.74 -8.64 1.78
N LYS A 94 -29.23 -8.33 3.00
CA LYS A 94 -30.63 -8.57 3.39
C LYS A 94 -31.62 -7.72 2.61
N MET A 95 -31.30 -6.44 2.37
CA MET A 95 -32.14 -5.55 1.57
C MET A 95 -32.18 -5.98 0.10
N ASP A 96 -31.02 -6.35 -0.45
CA ASP A 96 -30.90 -6.81 -1.84
C ASP A 96 -31.71 -8.10 -2.06
N ALA A 97 -31.59 -9.06 -1.13
CA ALA A 97 -32.41 -10.28 -1.17
C ALA A 97 -33.91 -9.98 -1.03
N ALA A 98 -34.31 -9.08 -0.13
CA ALA A 98 -35.71 -8.68 0.03
C ALA A 98 -36.26 -8.02 -1.25
N ALA A 99 -35.47 -7.16 -1.90
CA ALA A 99 -35.83 -6.54 -3.17
C ALA A 99 -35.98 -7.59 -4.28
N PHE A 100 -35.06 -8.56 -4.36
CA PHE A 100 -35.13 -9.67 -5.31
C PHE A 100 -36.41 -10.51 -5.14
N PHE A 101 -36.73 -10.94 -3.92
CA PHE A 101 -37.95 -11.71 -3.66
C PHE A 101 -39.23 -10.88 -3.83
N LEU A 102 -39.20 -9.59 -3.53
CA LEU A 102 -40.32 -8.70 -3.80
C LEU A 102 -40.56 -8.57 -5.32
N LEU A 103 -39.50 -8.41 -6.11
CA LEU A 103 -39.59 -8.36 -7.56
C LEU A 103 -40.20 -9.65 -8.12
N ILE A 104 -39.74 -10.82 -7.67
CA ILE A 104 -40.34 -12.12 -8.02
C ILE A 104 -41.84 -12.13 -7.72
N LYS A 105 -42.24 -11.72 -6.50
CA LYS A 105 -43.67 -11.68 -6.13
C LYS A 105 -44.49 -10.72 -6.99
N VAL A 106 -43.95 -9.55 -7.31
CA VAL A 106 -44.62 -8.57 -8.18
C VAL A 106 -44.76 -9.14 -9.58
N LEU A 107 -43.71 -9.76 -10.14
CA LEU A 107 -43.74 -10.37 -11.46
C LEU A 107 -44.74 -11.54 -11.51
N MET A 108 -44.75 -12.44 -10.53
CA MET A 108 -45.74 -13.52 -10.43
C MET A 108 -47.18 -13.00 -10.33
N ASN A 109 -47.39 -11.84 -9.70
CA ASN A 109 -48.71 -11.25 -9.55
C ASN A 109 -49.17 -10.47 -10.80
N VAL A 110 -48.23 -9.92 -11.58
CA VAL A 110 -48.51 -9.13 -12.80
C VAL A 110 -48.56 -10.01 -14.05
N ALA A 111 -47.76 -11.07 -14.11
CA ALA A 111 -47.78 -12.07 -15.16
C ALA A 111 -49.00 -12.98 -14.97
N HIS A 112 -50.18 -12.50 -15.36
CA HIS A 112 -51.40 -13.31 -15.36
C HIS A 112 -51.43 -14.41 -16.43
N ASP A 113 -50.47 -14.43 -17.38
CA ASP A 113 -50.51 -15.25 -18.60
C ASP A 113 -49.32 -16.21 -18.80
N GLY A 114 -48.39 -16.32 -17.85
CA GLY A 114 -47.23 -17.24 -17.95
C GLY A 114 -47.43 -18.53 -17.15
N THR A 115 -46.88 -19.65 -17.63
CA THR A 115 -46.84 -20.89 -16.84
C THR A 115 -45.76 -20.82 -15.75
N GLN A 116 -45.93 -21.58 -14.67
CA GLN A 116 -44.94 -21.66 -13.59
C GLN A 116 -43.56 -22.11 -14.12
N ASP A 117 -43.55 -23.01 -15.09
CA ASP A 117 -42.31 -23.53 -15.69
C ASP A 117 -41.55 -22.47 -16.50
N GLU A 118 -42.25 -21.62 -17.26
CA GLU A 118 -41.63 -20.49 -17.98
C GLU A 118 -41.05 -19.45 -17.01
N PHE A 119 -41.73 -19.21 -15.88
CA PHE A 119 -41.22 -18.33 -14.83
C PHE A 119 -39.95 -18.91 -14.17
N ASP A 120 -39.97 -20.20 -13.85
CA ASP A 120 -38.81 -20.90 -13.26
C ASP A 120 -37.62 -20.93 -14.24
N GLN A 121 -37.87 -21.04 -15.54
CA GLN A 121 -36.83 -20.93 -16.57
C GLN A 121 -36.21 -19.51 -16.60
N MET A 122 -37.03 -18.46 -16.72
CA MET A 122 -36.55 -17.07 -16.73
C MET A 122 -35.77 -16.73 -15.45
N LEU A 123 -36.22 -17.24 -14.30
CA LEU A 123 -35.54 -17.06 -13.02
C LEU A 123 -34.15 -17.73 -13.02
N ASN A 124 -34.05 -18.96 -13.51
CA ASN A 124 -32.78 -19.68 -13.60
C ASN A 124 -31.79 -19.01 -14.56
N GLU A 125 -32.26 -18.50 -15.68
CA GLU A 125 -31.45 -17.74 -16.64
C GLU A 125 -30.93 -16.44 -16.03
N ALA A 126 -31.79 -15.66 -15.36
CA ALA A 126 -31.39 -14.44 -14.67
C ALA A 126 -30.36 -14.69 -13.56
N VAL A 127 -30.51 -15.78 -12.80
CA VAL A 127 -29.54 -16.19 -11.77
C VAL A 127 -28.20 -16.59 -12.41
N THR A 128 -28.23 -17.34 -13.51
CA THR A 128 -27.03 -17.75 -14.25
C THR A 128 -26.26 -16.54 -14.78
N LEU A 129 -26.96 -15.56 -15.35
CA LEU A 129 -26.39 -14.29 -15.79
C LEU A 129 -25.76 -13.51 -14.63
N GLY A 130 -26.42 -13.49 -13.47
CA GLY A 130 -25.89 -12.86 -12.26
C GLY A 130 -24.58 -13.52 -11.78
N VAL A 131 -24.51 -14.85 -11.81
CA VAL A 131 -23.30 -15.62 -11.45
C VAL A 131 -22.17 -15.36 -12.46
N ASP A 132 -22.45 -15.42 -13.75
CA ASP A 132 -21.48 -15.15 -14.81
C ASP A 132 -20.94 -13.71 -14.74
N TYR A 133 -21.81 -12.75 -14.43
CA TYR A 133 -21.42 -11.36 -14.21
C TYR A 133 -20.46 -11.21 -13.03
N MET A 134 -20.75 -11.86 -11.89
CA MET A 134 -19.90 -11.82 -10.69
C MET A 134 -18.51 -12.46 -10.89
N GLN A 135 -18.36 -13.37 -11.86
CA GLN A 135 -17.07 -14.01 -12.17
C GLN A 135 -16.19 -13.17 -13.11
N ARG A 136 -16.71 -12.11 -13.72
CA ARG A 136 -15.96 -11.24 -14.64
C ARG A 136 -15.05 -10.26 -13.89
N LYS A 137 -13.94 -9.87 -14.51
CA LYS A 137 -13.00 -8.87 -13.95
C LYS A 137 -13.50 -7.45 -14.17
N ASP A 138 -13.15 -6.51 -13.29
CA ASP A 138 -13.63 -5.12 -13.30
C ASP A 138 -13.57 -4.39 -14.65
N PHE A 139 -12.49 -4.58 -15.43
CA PHE A 139 -12.37 -3.94 -16.75
C PHE A 139 -13.36 -4.49 -17.78
N GLN A 140 -13.77 -5.75 -17.63
CA GLN A 140 -14.75 -6.41 -18.49
C GLN A 140 -16.17 -6.03 -18.11
N ILE A 141 -16.42 -5.76 -16.82
CA ILE A 141 -17.71 -5.32 -16.30
C ILE A 141 -18.10 -3.95 -16.86
N ASN A 142 -17.19 -2.98 -16.81
CA ASN A 142 -17.47 -1.63 -17.31
C ASN A 142 -17.73 -1.60 -18.82
N SER A 143 -16.97 -2.38 -19.60
CA SER A 143 -17.20 -2.50 -21.05
C SER A 143 -18.49 -3.25 -21.37
N PHE A 144 -18.89 -4.24 -20.55
CA PHE A 144 -20.10 -5.02 -20.73
C PHE A 144 -21.37 -4.23 -20.40
N LEU A 145 -21.36 -3.43 -19.33
CA LEU A 145 -22.50 -2.62 -18.92
C LEU A 145 -22.78 -1.44 -19.85
N GLN A 146 -21.77 -0.97 -20.58
CA GLN A 146 -21.90 0.14 -21.54
C GLN A 146 -22.41 -0.30 -22.91
N ASP A 147 -22.40 -1.61 -23.22
CA ASP A 147 -22.85 -2.16 -24.49
C ASP A 147 -24.30 -2.67 -24.38
N THR A 148 -25.24 -1.72 -24.47
CA THR A 148 -26.68 -1.98 -24.36
C THR A 148 -27.24 -2.88 -25.46
N ASP A 149 -26.65 -2.90 -26.65
CA ASP A 149 -27.08 -3.77 -27.75
C ASP A 149 -26.62 -5.21 -27.54
N HIS A 150 -25.41 -5.40 -27.03
CA HIS A 150 -24.93 -6.71 -26.62
C HIS A 150 -25.76 -7.26 -25.45
N LEU A 151 -26.06 -6.45 -24.43
CA LEU A 151 -26.90 -6.85 -23.29
C LEU A 151 -28.28 -7.34 -23.74
N ARG A 152 -28.92 -6.64 -24.68
CA ARG A 152 -30.23 -7.04 -25.22
C ARG A 152 -30.15 -8.32 -26.04
N SER A 153 -29.18 -8.43 -26.95
CA SER A 153 -29.00 -9.64 -27.77
C SER A 153 -28.60 -10.87 -26.96
N PHE A 154 -27.94 -10.67 -25.81
CA PHE A 154 -27.53 -11.74 -24.91
C PHE A 154 -28.70 -12.21 -24.06
N ALA A 155 -29.60 -11.31 -23.66
CA ALA A 155 -30.85 -11.64 -23.00
C ALA A 155 -31.84 -12.38 -23.93
N ASP A 156 -31.87 -12.05 -25.23
CA ASP A 156 -32.79 -12.65 -26.23
C ASP A 156 -32.33 -14.02 -26.79
N LYS A 157 -31.09 -14.46 -26.50
CA LYS A 157 -30.49 -15.71 -27.03
C LYS A 157 -30.57 -16.90 -26.08
N LEU A 158 -31.13 -16.69 -24.89
CA LEU A 158 -31.43 -17.70 -23.88
C LEU A 158 -32.93 -17.99 -23.92
#